data_AF-A0A2S7T394-F1
#
_entry.id   AF-A0A2S7T394-F1
#
_cell.length_a   1.000
_cell.length_b   1.000
_cell.length_c   1.000
_cell.angle_alpha   90.00
_cell.angle_beta   90.00
_cell.angle_gamma   90.00
#
_symmetry.space_group_name_H-M   'P 1'
#
loop_
_entity.id
_entity.type
_entity.pdbx_description
1 polymer ?
#
loop_
_entity_poly.entity_id
_entity_poly.type
_entity_poly.pdbx_seq_one_letter_code
_entity_poly.pdbx_strand_id
1 'polypeptide(L)'
;MLGIKRLLNFYLDASIHVALAVLALYWTSVYLLNILPNYLLAGFLFFSTIGYYNLVKYGGHLKVPAQMEPTSFVMIRTLTLVSLFLTMVFSVLIDSNCILFSASCLCWESFTLSLFFHRRRV
;
A
#
# COMPACT_ATOMS: atom_id res chain seq x y z
N MET A 1 -22.15 -16.88 -8.40
CA MET A 1 -22.63 -15.60 -8.99
C MET A 1 -21.51 -15.00 -9.83
N LEU A 2 -21.85 -14.40 -10.98
CA LEU A 2 -20.98 -13.92 -12.07
C LEU A 2 -19.55 -13.53 -11.66
N GLY A 3 -18.55 -14.19 -12.26
CA GLY A 3 -17.13 -14.05 -11.91
C GLY A 3 -16.61 -12.61 -11.87
N ILE A 4 -17.20 -11.69 -12.63
CA ILE A 4 -16.85 -10.27 -12.67
C ILE A 4 -17.04 -9.60 -11.29
N LYS A 5 -18.16 -9.86 -10.62
CA LYS A 5 -18.43 -9.24 -9.30
C LYS A 5 -17.41 -9.72 -8.26
N ARG A 6 -17.03 -11.00 -8.31
CA ARG A 6 -16.02 -11.57 -7.41
C ARG A 6 -14.63 -10.98 -7.66
N LEU A 7 -14.27 -10.78 -8.93
CA LEU A 7 -13.00 -10.13 -9.30
C LEU A 7 -12.95 -8.66 -8.85
N LEU A 8 -14.02 -7.90 -9.05
CA LEU A 8 -14.10 -6.51 -8.61
C LEU A 8 -14.05 -6.38 -7.08
N ASN A 9 -14.78 -7.24 -6.37
CA ASN A 9 -14.69 -7.28 -4.91
C ASN A 9 -13.27 -7.60 -4.44
N PHE A 10 -12.61 -8.59 -5.04
CA PHE A 10 -11.22 -8.92 -4.69
C PHE A 10 -10.27 -7.74 -4.98
N TYR A 11 -10.41 -7.09 -6.13
CA TYR A 11 -9.62 -5.91 -6.52
C TYR A 11 -9.78 -4.74 -5.53
N LEU A 12 -11.02 -4.51 -5.07
CA LEU A 12 -11.32 -3.51 -4.05
C LEU A 12 -10.77 -3.94 -2.68
N ASP A 13 -10.95 -5.21 -2.31
CA ASP A 13 -10.59 -5.69 -1.00
C ASP A 13 -9.09 -5.85 -0.79
N ALA A 14 -8.36 -6.21 -1.84
CA ALA A 14 -6.92 -6.41 -1.85
C ALA A 14 -6.11 -5.11 -1.99
N SER A 15 -6.76 -3.94 -1.97
CA SER A 15 -6.16 -2.62 -2.14
C SER A 15 -5.40 -2.41 -3.45
N ILE A 16 -5.64 -3.25 -4.46
CA ILE A 16 -5.00 -3.13 -5.80
C ILE A 16 -5.42 -1.81 -6.45
N HIS A 17 -6.67 -1.40 -6.25
CA HIS A 17 -7.18 -0.12 -6.75
C HIS A 17 -6.42 1.09 -6.21
N VAL A 18 -6.06 1.07 -4.92
CA VAL A 18 -5.29 2.14 -4.28
C VAL A 18 -3.89 2.18 -4.88
N ALA A 19 -3.25 1.02 -5.04
CA ALA A 19 -1.92 0.93 -5.64
C ALA A 19 -1.90 1.41 -7.10
N LEU A 20 -2.95 1.14 -7.88
CA LEU A 20 -3.09 1.70 -9.23
C LEU A 20 -3.31 3.21 -9.22
N ALA A 21 -4.05 3.76 -8.26
CA ALA A 21 -4.21 5.21 -8.12
C ALA A 21 -2.87 5.91 -7.80
N VAL A 22 -2.07 5.33 -6.91
CA VAL A 22 -0.72 5.83 -6.59
C VAL A 22 0.21 5.74 -7.81
N LEU A 23 0.17 4.63 -8.57
CA LEU A 23 0.92 4.52 -9.82
C LEU A 23 0.47 5.55 -10.85
N ALA A 24 -0.83 5.77 -11.02
CA ALA A 24 -1.34 6.78 -11.93
C ALA A 24 -0.85 8.19 -11.54
N LEU A 25 -0.83 8.51 -10.24
CA LEU A 25 -0.27 9.76 -9.74
C LEU A 25 1.23 9.88 -10.02
N TYR A 26 1.98 8.79 -9.84
CA TYR A 26 3.41 8.77 -10.18
C TYR A 26 3.66 9.02 -11.67
N TRP A 27 2.96 8.30 -12.55
CA TRP A 27 3.11 8.45 -14.01
C TRP A 27 2.69 9.83 -14.50
N THR A 28 1.59 10.38 -13.97
CA THR A 28 1.17 11.75 -14.30
C THR A 28 2.20 12.77 -13.82
N SER A 29 2.81 12.58 -12.65
CA SER A 29 3.88 13.46 -12.15
C SER A 29 5.14 13.40 -13.02
N VAL A 30 5.55 12.19 -13.43
CA VAL A 30 6.68 11.99 -14.36
C VAL A 30 6.42 12.70 -15.68
N TYR A 31 5.22 12.55 -16.23
CA TYR A 31 4.81 13.19 -17.47
C TYR A 31 4.77 14.72 -17.34
N LEU A 32 4.18 15.26 -16.26
CA LEU A 32 4.03 16.69 -16.02
C LEU A 32 5.38 17.38 -15.80
N LEU A 33 6.29 16.74 -15.06
CA LEU A 33 7.63 17.27 -14.76
C LEU A 33 8.64 17.00 -15.87
N ASN A 34 8.27 16.24 -16.90
CA ASN A 34 9.12 15.84 -18.01
C ASN A 34 10.45 15.21 -17.56
N ILE A 35 10.39 14.32 -16.57
CA ILE A 35 11.54 13.59 -16.02
C ILE A 35 11.54 12.13 -16.52
N LEU A 36 12.70 11.46 -16.44
CA LEU A 36 12.76 10.04 -16.76
C LEU A 36 12.05 9.21 -15.68
N PRO A 37 11.21 8.23 -16.06
CA PRO A 37 10.58 7.33 -15.11
C PRO A 37 11.61 6.41 -14.45
N ASN A 38 11.57 6.34 -13.13
CA ASN A 38 12.23 5.31 -12.34
C ASN A 38 11.27 4.12 -12.13
N TYR A 39 11.52 3.00 -12.81
CA TYR A 39 10.68 1.81 -12.71
C TYR A 39 10.82 1.08 -11.36
N LEU A 40 11.97 1.18 -10.70
CA LEU A 40 12.18 0.62 -9.35
C LEU A 40 11.29 1.36 -8.34
N LEU A 41 11.23 2.69 -8.44
CA LEU A 41 10.35 3.51 -7.62
C LEU A 41 8.87 3.18 -7.89
N ALA A 42 8.47 3.01 -9.15
CA ALA A 42 7.11 2.59 -9.48
C ALA A 42 6.75 1.23 -8.85
N GLY A 43 7.66 0.25 -8.94
CA GLY A 43 7.50 -1.06 -8.29
C GLY A 43 7.39 -0.93 -6.77
N PHE A 44 8.26 -0.15 -6.14
CA PHE A 44 8.20 0.13 -4.70
C PHE A 44 6.87 0.76 -4.31
N LEU A 45 6.42 1.81 -5.01
CA LEU A 45 5.14 2.47 -4.74
C LEU A 45 3.96 1.49 -4.85
N PHE A 46 3.96 0.63 -5.86
CA PHE A 46 2.90 -0.35 -6.05
C PHE A 46 2.85 -1.38 -4.91
N PHE A 47 3.94 -2.08 -4.63
CA PHE A 47 3.96 -3.13 -3.62
C PHE A 47 3.85 -2.58 -2.20
N SER A 48 4.46 -1.44 -1.91
CA SER A 48 4.34 -0.79 -0.59
C SER A 48 2.91 -0.35 -0.32
N THR A 49 2.21 0.19 -1.33
CA THR A 49 0.80 0.59 -1.19
C THR A 49 -0.07 -0.64 -0.91
N ILE A 50 0.07 -1.74 -1.67
CA ILE A 50 -0.72 -2.96 -1.41
C ILE A 50 -0.44 -3.50 0.00
N GLY A 51 0.84 -3.67 0.35
CA GLY A 51 1.23 -4.26 1.64
C GLY A 51 0.77 -3.41 2.81
N TYR A 52 1.07 -2.11 2.79
CA TYR A 52 0.77 -1.21 3.90
C TYR A 52 -0.73 -0.94 4.04
N TYR A 53 -1.46 -0.67 2.96
CA TYR A 53 -2.91 -0.47 3.05
C TYR A 53 -3.63 -1.75 3.52
N ASN A 54 -3.21 -2.94 3.07
CA ASN A 54 -3.79 -4.18 3.57
C ASN A 54 -3.45 -4.43 5.04
N LEU A 55 -2.25 -4.06 5.51
CA LEU A 55 -1.91 -4.09 6.93
C LEU A 55 -2.78 -3.13 7.75
N VAL A 56 -3.06 -1.92 7.27
CA VAL A 56 -3.95 -0.99 7.97
C VAL A 56 -5.39 -1.51 7.97
N LYS A 57 -5.88 -2.02 6.84
CA LYS A 57 -7.26 -2.51 6.68
C LYS A 57 -7.53 -3.77 7.50
N TYR A 58 -6.57 -4.70 7.58
CA TYR A 58 -6.77 -6.03 8.17
C TYR A 58 -5.85 -6.37 9.34
N GLY A 59 -4.85 -5.57 9.67
CA GLY A 59 -3.82 -5.90 10.68
C GLY A 59 -4.33 -6.08 12.10
N GLY A 60 -5.47 -5.47 12.45
CA GLY A 60 -6.14 -5.67 13.74
C GLY A 60 -7.10 -6.87 13.79
N HIS A 61 -7.34 -7.55 12.65
CA HIS A 61 -8.33 -8.62 12.55
C HIS A 61 -7.66 -9.99 12.67
N LEU A 62 -7.87 -10.65 13.82
CA LEU A 62 -7.43 -12.05 14.03
C LEU A 62 -8.32 -13.07 13.32
N LYS A 63 -9.54 -12.67 12.94
CA LYS A 63 -10.54 -13.51 12.27
C LYS A 63 -10.95 -12.91 10.93
N VAL A 64 -11.45 -13.75 10.03
CA VAL A 64 -12.01 -13.32 8.75
C VAL A 64 -13.16 -12.32 9.01
N PRO A 65 -13.17 -11.15 8.35
CA PRO A 65 -14.28 -10.20 8.47
C PRO A 65 -15.62 -10.83 8.06
N ALA A 66 -16.71 -10.50 8.76
CA ALA A 66 -18.01 -11.12 8.53
C ALA A 66 -18.56 -10.91 7.10
N GLN A 67 -18.15 -9.83 6.43
CA GLN A 67 -18.55 -9.52 5.05
C GLN A 67 -17.69 -10.25 3.99
N MET A 68 -16.67 -11.01 4.42
CA MET A 68 -15.64 -11.53 3.52
C MET A 68 -15.59 -13.06 3.51
N GLU A 69 -15.39 -13.61 2.31
CA GLU A 69 -15.15 -15.03 2.11
C GLU A 69 -13.76 -15.45 2.63
N PRO A 70 -13.65 -16.60 3.33
CA PRO A 70 -12.39 -17.04 3.95
C PRO A 70 -11.29 -17.28 2.92
N THR A 71 -11.65 -17.76 1.72
CA THR A 71 -10.68 -18.01 0.63
C THR A 71 -10.04 -16.71 0.13
N SER A 72 -10.85 -15.68 -0.12
CA SER A 72 -10.36 -14.36 -0.53
C SER A 72 -9.52 -13.69 0.55
N PHE A 73 -9.90 -13.85 1.83
CA PHE A 73 -9.12 -13.31 2.94
C PHE A 73 -7.73 -13.96 3.04
N VAL A 74 -7.63 -15.28 2.87
CA VAL A 74 -6.33 -15.98 2.82
C VAL A 74 -5.49 -15.48 1.65
N MET A 75 -6.08 -15.31 0.46
CA MET A 75 -5.38 -14.76 -0.71
C MET A 75 -4.88 -13.33 -0.48
N ILE A 76 -5.65 -12.48 0.20
CA ILE A 76 -5.20 -11.12 0.53
C ILE A 76 -4.06 -11.17 1.53
N ARG A 77 -4.12 -12.07 2.52
CA ARG A 77 -3.04 -12.22 3.51
C ARG A 77 -1.74 -12.68 2.84
N THR A 78 -1.80 -13.63 1.92
CA THR A 78 -0.62 -14.06 1.16
C THR A 78 -0.10 -12.94 0.24
N LEU A 79 -0.99 -12.23 -0.45
CA LEU A 79 -0.62 -11.06 -1.26
C LEU A 79 0.04 -9.96 -0.42
N THR A 80 -0.44 -9.75 0.81
CA THR A 80 0.14 -8.78 1.75
C THR A 80 1.56 -9.19 2.14
N LEU A 81 1.78 -10.45 2.50
CA LEU A 81 3.12 -10.95 2.83
C LEU A 81 4.09 -10.86 1.64
N VAL A 82 3.64 -11.24 0.44
CA VAL A 82 4.45 -11.16 -0.78
C VAL A 82 4.78 -9.70 -1.13
N SER A 83 3.81 -8.81 -1.04
CA SER A 83 4.02 -7.38 -1.32
C SER A 83 4.95 -6.71 -0.30
N LEU A 84 4.89 -7.08 0.97
CA LEU A 84 5.85 -6.60 1.99
C LEU A 84 7.26 -7.09 1.69
N PHE A 85 7.43 -8.36 1.32
CA PHE A 85 8.73 -8.89 0.91
C PHE A 85 9.27 -8.17 -0.33
N LEU A 86 8.45 -8.01 -1.37
CA LEU A 86 8.84 -7.27 -2.56
C LEU A 86 9.17 -5.81 -2.25
N THR A 87 8.44 -5.16 -1.34
CA THR A 87 8.75 -3.81 -0.89
C THR A 87 10.14 -3.73 -0.27
N MET A 88 10.52 -4.70 0.56
CA MET A 88 11.88 -4.78 1.10
C MET A 88 12.91 -4.94 -0.02
N VAL A 89 12.67 -5.83 -0.99
CA VAL A 89 13.57 -6.02 -2.14
C VAL A 89 13.73 -4.72 -2.94
N PHE A 90 12.63 -4.08 -3.34
CA PHE A 90 12.69 -2.82 -4.08
C PHE A 90 13.36 -1.70 -3.26
N SER A 91 13.15 -1.66 -1.94
CA SER A 91 13.80 -0.65 -1.09
C SER A 91 15.33 -0.74 -1.13
N VAL A 92 15.90 -1.94 -1.22
CA VAL A 92 17.35 -2.14 -1.30
C VAL A 92 17.90 -1.79 -2.69
N LEU A 93 17.06 -1.86 -3.73
CA LEU A 93 17.45 -1.55 -5.11
C LEU A 93 17.34 -0.06 -5.45
N ILE A 94 16.60 0.72 -4.66
CA ILE A 94 16.40 2.16 -4.86
C ILE A 94 17.56 2.95 -4.26
N ASP A 95 17.79 4.16 -4.81
CA ASP A 95 18.78 5.11 -4.30
C ASP A 95 18.55 5.46 -2.82
N SER A 96 19.63 5.54 -2.04
CA SER A 96 19.61 5.80 -0.60
C SER A 96 18.94 7.12 -0.23
N ASN A 97 19.00 8.12 -1.11
CA ASN A 97 18.34 9.42 -0.90
C ASN A 97 16.81 9.29 -0.87
N CYS A 98 16.24 8.45 -1.72
CA CYS A 98 14.79 8.20 -1.76
C CYS A 98 14.31 7.47 -0.51
N ILE A 99 15.14 6.57 0.04
CA ILE A 99 14.83 5.86 1.29
C ILE A 99 14.84 6.82 2.47
N LEU A 100 15.86 7.68 2.57
CA LEU A 100 15.95 8.67 3.63
C LEU A 100 14.76 9.65 3.62
N PHE A 101 14.36 10.09 2.42
CA PHE A 101 13.19 10.94 2.25
C PHE A 101 11.88 10.23 2.66
N SER A 102 11.69 8.98 2.27
CA SER A 102 10.47 8.24 2.68
C SER A 102 10.43 7.97 4.19
N ALA A 103 11.58 7.66 4.81
CA ALA A 103 11.67 7.47 6.26
C ALA A 103 11.35 8.77 7.04
N SER A 104 11.78 9.93 6.55
CA SER A 104 11.48 11.21 7.19
C SER A 104 9.99 11.56 7.10
N CYS A 105 9.35 11.29 5.96
CA CYS A 105 7.89 11.44 5.80
C CYS A 105 7.11 10.53 6.77
N LEU A 106 7.50 9.26 6.92
CA LEU A 106 6.84 8.33 7.87
C LEU A 106 7.01 8.78 9.33
N CYS A 107 8.17 9.32 9.68
CA CYS A 107 8.41 9.89 10.99
C CYS A 107 7.50 11.10 11.25
N TRP A 108 7.35 11.96 10.25
CA TRP A 108 6.44 13.12 10.31
C TRP A 108 4.96 12.72 10.46
N GLU A 109 4.50 11.72 9.71
CA GLU A 109 3.15 11.19 9.83
C GLU A 109 2.90 10.59 11.23
N SER A 110 3.84 9.81 11.74
CA SER A 110 3.76 9.21 13.09
C SER A 110 3.71 10.27 14.19
N PHE A 111 4.49 11.35 14.03
CA PHE A 111 4.47 12.50 14.93
C PHE A 111 3.12 13.23 14.89
N THR A 112 2.59 13.51 13.69
CA THR A 112 1.31 14.19 13.51
C THR A 112 0.14 13.36 14.07
N LEU A 113 0.15 12.05 13.86
CA LEU A 113 -0.82 11.12 14.44
C LEU A 113 -0.77 11.15 15.97
N SER A 114 0.42 11.23 16.56
CA SER A 114 0.58 11.31 18.01
C SER A 114 -0.04 12.59 18.58
N LEU A 115 0.11 13.73 17.90
CA LEU A 115 -0.55 15.00 18.27
C LEU A 115 -2.08 14.94 18.10
N PHE A 116 -2.56 14.32 17.02
CA PHE A 116 -3.99 14.20 16.75
C PHE A 116 -4.70 13.28 17.75
N PHE A 117 -4.08 12.15 18.11
CA PHE A 117 -4.63 11.23 19.11
C PHE A 117 -4.55 11.80 20.54
N HIS A 118 -3.57 12.63 20.85
CA HIS A 118 -3.52 13.33 22.13
C HIS A 118 -4.73 14.26 22.33
N ARG A 119 -5.21 14.90 21.26
CA ARG A 119 -6.36 15.82 21.29
C ARG A 119 -7.74 15.16 21.42
N ARG A 120 -7.85 13.83 21.31
CA ARG A 120 -9.10 13.08 21.53
C ARG A 120 -9.24 12.47 22.94
N ARG A 121 -8.23 12.63 23.81
CA ARG A 121 -8.26 12.14 25.20
C ARG A 121 -8.50 13.24 26.25
N VAL A 122 -8.70 14.48 25.81
CA VAL A 122 -9.13 15.63 26.64
C VAL A 122 -10.53 16.02 26.19
#